data_AF-A0A7W5VSA6-F1
#
_entry.id   AF-A0A7W5VSA6-F1
#
_cell.length_a   1.000
_cell.length_b   1.000
_cell.length_c   1.000
_cell.angle_alpha   90.00
_cell.angle_beta   90.00
_cell.angle_gamma   90.00
#
_symmetry.space_group_name_H-M   'P 1'
#
loop_
_entity.id
_entity.type
_entity.pdbx_description
1 polymer ?
#
loop_
_entity_poly.entity_id
_entity_poly.type
_entity_poly.pdbx_seq_one_letter_code
_entity_poly.pdbx_strand_id
1 'polypeptide(L)'
;MKALMVPTLLFFGIGFTQSGAAQFSDAENRKTAAWILSAYDRLSGEVNDLQALKAVLPSYAELDGADSAFGKLQACRTVVKYKANPLTLVAAEHYAFMRYEASKTGDLKLRQLPKKYHDTKIKLINEGKEDRLKTTDWPLSPPSEDTLAWANLGVEHGLADYEKREQKKPANGTEADILEAQMKLAASSAFFAWIGRTFGTAYTRTGNENCAVVEPQI
;
A
#
# COMPACT_ATOMS: atom_id res chain seq x y z
N MET A 1 50.98 -44.72 -17.01
CA MET A 1 50.35 -43.42 -17.36
C MET A 1 49.07 -43.29 -16.55
N LYS A 2 49.07 -42.47 -15.49
CA LYS A 2 47.90 -42.20 -14.64
C LYS A 2 47.26 -40.90 -15.13
N ALA A 3 46.04 -40.96 -15.63
CA ALA A 3 45.27 -39.77 -16.00
C ALA A 3 44.70 -39.12 -14.73
N LEU A 4 45.13 -37.89 -14.45
CA LEU A 4 44.50 -36.99 -13.48
C LEU A 4 43.12 -36.59 -14.02
N MET A 5 42.05 -36.92 -13.31
CA MET A 5 40.75 -36.26 -13.47
C MET A 5 40.71 -35.01 -12.58
N VAL A 6 40.61 -33.85 -13.21
CA VAL A 6 40.33 -32.56 -12.56
C VAL A 6 38.81 -32.42 -12.43
N PRO A 7 38.24 -32.16 -11.24
CA PRO A 7 36.83 -31.81 -11.13
C PRO A 7 36.64 -30.34 -11.52
N THR A 8 35.88 -30.11 -12.58
CA THR A 8 35.36 -28.80 -12.97
C THR A 8 34.42 -28.28 -11.88
N LEU A 9 34.88 -27.32 -11.09
CA LEU A 9 34.03 -26.51 -10.22
C LEU A 9 33.16 -25.59 -11.07
N LEU A 10 31.91 -25.99 -11.28
CA LEU A 10 30.85 -25.12 -11.79
C LEU A 10 30.55 -24.06 -10.73
N PHE A 11 31.10 -22.86 -10.91
CA PHE A 11 30.63 -21.66 -10.26
C PHE A 11 29.20 -21.37 -10.73
N PHE A 12 28.19 -21.81 -9.97
CA PHE A 12 26.86 -21.21 -10.03
C PHE A 12 26.94 -19.82 -9.40
N GLY A 13 27.34 -18.85 -10.21
CA GLY A 13 27.06 -17.45 -9.93
C GLY A 13 25.54 -17.25 -9.94
N ILE A 14 24.91 -17.33 -8.78
CA ILE A 14 23.58 -16.75 -8.58
C ILE A 14 23.80 -15.24 -8.62
N GLY A 15 23.85 -14.70 -9.83
CA GLY A 15 23.68 -13.28 -10.05
C GLY A 15 22.28 -12.93 -9.59
N PHE A 16 22.17 -12.29 -8.42
CA PHE A 16 20.99 -11.52 -8.07
C PHE A 16 20.84 -10.41 -9.10
N THR A 17 20.06 -10.68 -10.14
CA THR A 17 19.60 -9.69 -11.10
C THR A 17 18.68 -8.72 -10.38
N GLN A 18 19.19 -7.52 -10.12
CA GLN A 18 18.51 -6.24 -10.24
C GLN A 18 16.99 -6.27 -9.99
N SER A 19 16.58 -6.01 -8.75
CA SER A 19 15.18 -5.88 -8.32
C SER A 19 14.54 -4.60 -8.89
N GLY A 20 14.22 -4.60 -10.18
CA GLY A 20 13.11 -3.83 -10.70
C GLY A 20 11.86 -4.68 -10.54
N ALA A 21 11.03 -4.42 -9.52
CA ALA A 21 9.73 -5.07 -9.43
C ALA A 21 8.96 -4.78 -10.73
N ALA A 22 8.50 -5.83 -11.42
CA ALA A 22 7.75 -5.70 -12.66
C ALA A 22 6.55 -4.78 -12.46
N GLN A 23 6.29 -3.92 -13.46
CA GLN A 23 5.10 -3.08 -13.49
C GLN A 23 3.85 -3.96 -13.44
N PHE A 24 2.80 -3.51 -12.74
CA PHE A 24 1.50 -4.16 -12.75
C PHE A 24 1.03 -4.35 -14.18
N SER A 25 0.64 -5.58 -14.51
CA SER A 25 -0.13 -5.86 -15.71
C SER A 25 -1.44 -5.07 -15.71
N ASP A 26 -2.05 -4.94 -16.89
CA ASP A 26 -3.39 -4.34 -16.99
C ASP A 26 -4.40 -5.07 -16.08
N ALA A 27 -4.29 -6.40 -15.97
CA ALA A 27 -5.14 -7.20 -15.09
C ALA A 27 -4.95 -6.83 -13.60
N GLU A 28 -3.72 -6.64 -13.15
CA GLU A 28 -3.43 -6.22 -11.77
C GLU A 28 -3.89 -4.79 -11.49
N ASN A 29 -3.76 -3.89 -12.47
CA ASN A 29 -4.30 -2.54 -12.37
C ASN A 29 -5.83 -2.55 -12.29
N ARG A 30 -6.51 -3.37 -13.09
CA ARG A 30 -7.97 -3.55 -12.99
C ARG A 30 -8.36 -4.16 -11.65
N LYS A 31 -7.64 -5.17 -11.18
CA LYS A 31 -7.87 -5.78 -9.86
C LYS A 31 -7.73 -4.76 -8.74
N THR A 32 -6.73 -3.88 -8.80
CA THR A 32 -6.52 -2.80 -7.83
C THR A 32 -7.67 -1.79 -7.86
N ALA A 33 -8.06 -1.30 -9.04
CA ALA A 33 -9.18 -0.38 -9.18
C ALA A 33 -10.49 -0.99 -8.65
N ALA A 34 -10.72 -2.27 -8.90
CA ALA A 34 -11.91 -2.99 -8.45
C ALA A 34 -11.92 -3.23 -6.94
N TRP A 35 -10.77 -3.49 -6.31
CA TRP A 35 -10.64 -3.52 -4.85
C TRP A 35 -11.06 -2.19 -4.24
N ILE A 36 -10.60 -1.08 -4.82
CA ILE A 36 -10.97 0.26 -4.38
C ILE A 36 -12.48 0.44 -4.51
N LEU A 37 -13.05 0.20 -5.69
CA LEU A 37 -14.50 0.36 -5.92
C LEU A 37 -15.34 -0.51 -4.98
N SER A 38 -14.91 -1.75 -4.71
CA SER A 38 -15.62 -2.63 -3.79
C SER A 38 -15.56 -2.10 -2.36
N ALA A 39 -14.43 -1.55 -1.92
CA ALA A 39 -14.32 -0.93 -0.59
C ALA A 39 -15.24 0.29 -0.42
N TYR A 40 -15.49 1.03 -1.50
CA TYR A 40 -16.46 2.12 -1.56
C TYR A 40 -17.92 1.66 -1.80
N ASP A 41 -18.19 0.36 -1.85
CA ASP A 41 -19.50 -0.23 -2.19
C ASP A 41 -20.03 0.23 -3.57
N ARG A 42 -19.12 0.48 -4.51
CA ARG A 42 -19.41 0.97 -5.88
C ARG A 42 -18.99 0.02 -6.99
N LEU A 43 -18.49 -1.17 -6.65
CA LEU A 43 -18.18 -2.16 -7.67
C LEU A 43 -19.50 -2.69 -8.24
N SER A 44 -19.74 -2.39 -9.53
CA SER A 44 -20.91 -2.86 -10.27
C SER A 44 -20.52 -3.24 -11.69
N GLY A 45 -21.07 -4.35 -12.21
CA GLY A 45 -20.85 -4.76 -13.59
C GLY A 45 -19.50 -5.45 -13.85
N GLU A 46 -19.13 -5.56 -15.13
CA GLU A 46 -17.90 -6.22 -15.57
C GLU A 46 -16.65 -5.38 -15.29
N VAL A 47 -15.57 -6.05 -14.91
CA VAL A 47 -14.32 -5.45 -14.42
C VAL A 47 -13.22 -5.50 -15.51
N ASN A 48 -13.65 -5.47 -16.77
CA ASN A 48 -12.80 -5.80 -17.93
C ASN A 48 -12.07 -4.59 -18.52
N ASP A 49 -12.46 -3.36 -18.16
CA ASP A 49 -11.88 -2.12 -18.70
C ASP A 49 -11.30 -1.24 -17.58
N LEU A 50 -9.97 -1.06 -17.58
CA LEU A 50 -9.26 -0.24 -16.60
C LEU A 50 -9.66 1.25 -16.68
N GLN A 51 -9.86 1.77 -17.88
CA GLN A 51 -10.18 3.17 -18.06
C GLN A 51 -11.60 3.45 -17.56
N ALA A 52 -12.54 2.55 -17.83
CA ALA A 52 -13.89 2.60 -17.27
C ALA A 52 -13.87 2.53 -15.74
N LEU A 53 -13.10 1.60 -15.16
CA LEU A 53 -12.96 1.48 -13.70
C LEU A 53 -12.38 2.74 -13.06
N LYS A 54 -11.34 3.33 -13.68
CA LYS A 54 -10.75 4.58 -13.21
C LYS A 54 -11.71 5.76 -13.33
N ALA A 55 -12.55 5.80 -14.35
CA ALA A 55 -13.56 6.84 -14.53
C ALA A 55 -14.69 6.77 -13.48
N VAL A 56 -15.01 5.57 -12.97
CA VAL A 56 -16.02 5.38 -11.92
C VAL A 56 -15.44 5.38 -10.50
N LEU A 57 -14.11 5.41 -10.35
CA LEU A 57 -13.50 5.74 -9.06
C LEU A 57 -14.14 7.03 -8.55
N PRO A 58 -14.49 7.14 -7.26
CA PRO A 58 -15.22 8.28 -6.76
C PRO A 58 -14.49 9.57 -7.15
N SER A 59 -15.08 10.36 -8.05
CA SER A 59 -14.58 11.70 -8.39
C SER A 59 -14.62 12.63 -7.19
N TYR A 60 -15.44 12.27 -6.20
CA TYR A 60 -15.46 12.81 -4.86
C TYR A 60 -15.81 11.72 -3.85
N ALA A 61 -15.13 11.70 -2.71
CA ALA A 61 -15.43 10.87 -1.57
C ALA A 61 -15.58 11.74 -0.32
N GLU A 62 -16.70 11.56 0.39
CA GLU A 62 -16.84 12.09 1.75
C GLU A 62 -15.76 11.50 2.66
N LEU A 63 -15.36 12.28 3.67
CA LEU A 63 -14.27 11.91 4.57
C LEU A 63 -14.50 10.53 5.23
N ASP A 64 -15.71 10.32 5.75
CA ASP A 64 -16.13 9.05 6.36
C ASP A 64 -16.14 7.89 5.35
N GLY A 65 -16.41 8.20 4.08
CA GLY A 65 -16.36 7.22 2.99
C GLY A 65 -14.95 6.73 2.72
N ALA A 66 -13.97 7.65 2.71
CA ALA A 66 -12.56 7.31 2.54
C ALA A 66 -11.99 6.53 3.74
N ASP A 67 -12.34 6.92 4.96
CA ASP A 67 -11.96 6.21 6.19
C ASP A 67 -12.54 4.79 6.21
N SER A 68 -13.84 4.67 5.92
CA SER A 68 -14.52 3.36 5.86
C SER A 68 -13.90 2.44 4.81
N ALA A 69 -13.60 2.95 3.61
CA ALA A 69 -12.95 2.17 2.55
C ALA A 69 -11.56 1.68 2.99
N PHE A 70 -10.76 2.54 3.61
CA PHE A 70 -9.46 2.16 4.18
C PHE A 70 -9.62 1.06 5.24
N GLY A 71 -10.50 1.25 6.21
CA GLY A 71 -10.74 0.29 7.29
C GLY A 71 -11.21 -1.08 6.80
N LYS A 72 -12.00 -1.14 5.72
CA LYS A 72 -12.42 -2.40 5.08
C LYS A 72 -11.24 -3.12 4.40
N LEU A 73 -10.43 -2.40 3.62
CA LEU A 73 -9.27 -2.96 2.89
C LEU A 73 -8.19 -3.47 3.84
N GLN A 74 -7.90 -2.71 4.89
CA GLN A 74 -6.94 -3.12 5.90
C GLN A 74 -7.38 -4.36 6.67
N ALA A 75 -8.67 -4.47 7.02
CA ALA A 75 -9.22 -5.68 7.63
C ALA A 75 -9.00 -6.89 6.72
N CYS A 76 -9.25 -6.76 5.40
CA CYS A 76 -8.98 -7.82 4.43
C CYS A 76 -7.52 -8.27 4.43
N ARG A 77 -6.56 -7.36 4.52
CA ARG A 77 -5.12 -7.70 4.56
C ARG A 77 -4.73 -8.58 5.76
N THR A 78 -5.51 -8.56 6.84
CA THR A 78 -5.25 -9.40 8.02
C THR A 78 -5.78 -10.84 7.89
N VAL A 79 -6.61 -11.14 6.88
CA VAL A 79 -7.20 -12.46 6.66
C VAL A 79 -6.14 -13.45 6.14
N VAL A 80 -6.21 -14.71 6.60
CA VAL A 80 -5.24 -15.78 6.24
C VAL A 80 -5.09 -15.95 4.72
N LYS A 81 -6.18 -15.86 3.96
CA LYS A 81 -6.18 -15.92 2.49
C LYS A 81 -5.23 -14.90 1.85
N TYR A 82 -5.06 -13.74 2.46
CA TYR A 82 -4.23 -12.65 1.96
C TYR A 82 -2.92 -12.51 2.73
N LYS A 83 -2.49 -13.54 3.47
CA LYS A 83 -1.22 -13.58 4.20
C LYS A 83 0.00 -13.25 3.33
N ALA A 84 -0.04 -13.58 2.04
CA ALA A 84 1.03 -13.24 1.11
C ALA A 84 1.13 -11.73 0.80
N ASN A 85 0.20 -10.91 1.31
CA ASN A 85 0.08 -9.48 1.03
C ASN A 85 0.09 -9.16 -0.48
N PRO A 86 -0.95 -9.61 -1.22
CA PRO A 86 -1.01 -9.40 -2.67
C PRO A 86 -0.93 -7.90 -2.97
N LEU A 87 -0.02 -7.53 -3.88
CA LEU A 87 0.29 -6.12 -4.17
C LEU A 87 -0.92 -5.31 -4.62
N THR A 88 -1.88 -5.93 -5.32
CA THR A 88 -3.12 -5.26 -5.76
C THR A 88 -4.03 -4.83 -4.59
N LEU A 89 -4.10 -5.64 -3.52
CA LEU A 89 -4.82 -5.28 -2.30
C LEU A 89 -4.06 -4.20 -1.51
N VAL A 90 -2.74 -4.33 -1.40
CA VAL A 90 -1.88 -3.34 -0.72
C VAL A 90 -1.94 -1.97 -1.42
N ALA A 91 -1.92 -1.95 -2.75
CA ALA A 91 -2.06 -0.74 -3.54
C ALA A 91 -3.43 -0.06 -3.32
N ALA A 92 -4.51 -0.83 -3.24
CA ALA A 92 -5.83 -0.32 -2.92
C ALA A 92 -5.89 0.26 -1.49
N GLU A 93 -5.33 -0.43 -0.50
CA GLU A 93 -5.24 0.04 0.89
C GLU A 93 -4.47 1.37 0.97
N HIS A 94 -3.29 1.44 0.34
CA HIS A 94 -2.48 2.66 0.32
C HIS A 94 -3.18 3.82 -0.39
N TYR A 95 -3.87 3.57 -1.50
CA TYR A 95 -4.69 4.57 -2.17
C TYR A 95 -5.75 5.13 -1.21
N ALA A 96 -6.50 4.27 -0.51
CA ALA A 96 -7.57 4.69 0.38
C ALA A 96 -7.03 5.46 1.60
N PHE A 97 -5.94 4.99 2.20
CA PHE A 97 -5.27 5.67 3.31
C PHE A 97 -4.79 7.07 2.91
N MET A 98 -4.06 7.18 1.80
CA MET A 98 -3.54 8.48 1.36
C MET A 98 -4.66 9.45 0.94
N ARG A 99 -5.74 8.93 0.36
CA ARG A 99 -6.93 9.72 0.04
C ARG A 99 -7.61 10.24 1.28
N TYR A 100 -7.79 9.41 2.30
CA TYR A 100 -8.34 9.82 3.59
C TYR A 100 -7.48 10.90 4.24
N GLU A 101 -6.17 10.68 4.39
CA GLU A 101 -5.27 11.63 5.06
C GLU A 101 -5.19 12.98 4.34
N ALA A 102 -5.11 12.96 3.01
CA ALA A 102 -5.10 14.18 2.20
C ALA A 102 -6.46 14.89 2.21
N SER A 103 -7.57 14.15 2.18
CA SER A 103 -8.92 14.70 2.29
C SER A 103 -9.17 15.31 3.67
N LYS A 104 -8.68 14.69 4.74
CA LYS A 104 -8.83 15.15 6.12
C LYS A 104 -8.18 16.51 6.34
N THR A 105 -6.99 16.70 5.79
CA THR A 105 -6.09 17.80 6.20
C THR A 105 -5.84 18.85 5.14
N GLY A 106 -5.96 18.50 3.85
CA GLY A 106 -5.54 19.36 2.75
C GLY A 106 -4.03 19.64 2.74
N ASP A 107 -3.21 18.81 3.40
CA ASP A 107 -1.77 19.01 3.52
C ASP A 107 -1.02 18.62 2.23
N LEU A 108 -0.49 19.63 1.52
CA LEU A 108 0.27 19.44 0.28
C LEU A 108 1.55 18.63 0.45
N LYS A 109 2.12 18.57 1.66
CA LYS A 109 3.33 17.77 1.93
C LYS A 109 3.07 16.27 1.83
N LEU A 110 1.81 15.82 1.92
CA LEU A 110 1.45 14.41 1.76
C LEU A 110 1.83 13.85 0.38
N ARG A 111 2.03 14.69 -0.64
CA ARG A 111 2.57 14.28 -1.95
C ARG A 111 3.94 13.60 -1.88
N GLN A 112 4.74 13.91 -0.86
CA GLN A 112 6.08 13.33 -0.70
C GLN A 112 6.07 12.06 0.15
N LEU A 113 5.03 11.85 0.95
CA LEU A 113 5.00 10.80 1.96
C LEU A 113 5.03 9.38 1.36
N PRO A 114 4.28 9.05 0.28
CA PRO A 114 4.34 7.74 -0.34
C PRO A 114 5.76 7.36 -0.79
N LYS A 115 6.48 8.30 -1.41
CA LYS A 115 7.86 8.07 -1.84
C LYS A 115 8.79 7.84 -0.64
N LYS A 116 8.69 8.67 0.41
CA LYS A 116 9.51 8.50 1.62
C LYS A 116 9.28 7.14 2.28
N TYR A 117 8.02 6.67 2.33
CA TYR A 117 7.71 5.34 2.84
C TYR A 117 8.27 4.23 1.95
N HIS A 118 8.11 4.35 0.62
CA HIS A 118 8.68 3.40 -0.34
C HIS A 118 10.21 3.28 -0.21
N ASP A 119 10.92 4.40 -0.15
CA ASP A 119 12.38 4.43 -0.01
C ASP A 119 12.83 3.83 1.35
N THR A 120 12.09 4.14 2.42
CA THR A 120 12.34 3.56 3.76
C THR A 120 12.17 2.05 3.75
N LYS A 121 11.15 1.55 3.03
CA LYS A 121 10.89 0.13 2.88
C LYS A 121 12.02 -0.59 2.15
N ILE A 122 12.47 -0.06 1.02
CA ILE A 122 13.63 -0.58 0.29
C ILE A 122 14.85 -0.63 1.20
N LYS A 123 15.16 0.48 1.88
CA LYS A 123 16.30 0.57 2.78
C LYS A 123 16.26 -0.51 3.86
N LEU A 124 15.13 -0.66 4.55
CA LEU A 124 15.03 -1.64 5.64
C LEU A 124 15.09 -3.09 5.15
N ILE A 125 14.52 -3.40 3.98
CA ILE A 125 14.65 -4.73 3.36
C ILE A 125 16.12 -5.02 3.03
N ASN A 126 16.83 -4.06 2.43
CA ASN A 126 18.26 -4.21 2.11
C ASN A 126 19.14 -4.37 3.36
N GLU A 127 18.70 -3.84 4.50
CA GLU A 127 19.36 -3.99 5.80
C GLU A 127 18.95 -5.25 6.57
N GLY A 128 18.01 -6.07 6.05
CA GLY A 128 17.45 -7.22 6.77
C GLY A 128 16.65 -6.84 8.03
N LYS A 129 16.01 -5.66 8.01
CA LYS A 129 15.28 -5.05 9.13
C LYS A 129 13.81 -4.79 8.79
N GLU A 130 13.26 -5.49 7.81
CA GLU A 130 11.89 -5.33 7.33
C GLU A 130 10.82 -5.58 8.40
N ASP A 131 11.15 -6.36 9.45
CA ASP A 131 10.28 -6.60 10.61
C ASP A 131 9.88 -5.31 11.33
N ARG A 132 10.64 -4.23 11.19
CA ARG A 132 10.34 -2.92 11.77
C ARG A 132 9.20 -2.18 11.06
N LEU A 133 8.78 -2.65 9.88
CA LEU A 133 7.63 -2.12 9.16
C LEU A 133 6.42 -3.07 9.19
N LYS A 134 6.58 -4.27 9.75
CA LYS A 134 5.46 -5.22 9.85
C LYS A 134 4.42 -4.68 10.81
N THR A 135 3.21 -4.49 10.29
CA THR A 135 2.01 -4.10 11.05
C THR A 135 1.13 -5.30 11.39
N THR A 136 1.50 -6.50 10.94
CA THR A 136 0.88 -7.79 11.26
C THR A 136 1.98 -8.86 11.40
N ASP A 137 1.61 -10.10 11.76
CA ASP A 137 2.54 -11.24 11.72
C ASP A 137 2.73 -11.80 10.29
N TRP A 138 2.12 -11.17 9.30
CA TRP A 138 2.27 -11.52 7.88
C TRP A 138 3.55 -10.93 7.29
N PRO A 139 4.15 -11.60 6.29
CA PRO A 139 5.33 -11.08 5.61
C PRO A 139 5.08 -9.67 5.07
N LEU A 140 6.08 -8.79 5.14
CA LEU A 140 5.96 -7.47 4.53
C LEU A 140 5.81 -7.65 2.99
N SER A 141 4.88 -6.93 2.36
CA SER A 141 4.81 -6.92 0.90
C SER A 141 6.13 -6.44 0.29
N PRO A 142 6.54 -6.88 -0.90
CA PRO A 142 7.70 -6.31 -1.55
C PRO A 142 7.48 -4.82 -1.90
N PRO A 143 8.53 -4.03 -2.13
CA PRO A 143 8.41 -2.70 -2.74
C PRO A 143 7.84 -2.81 -4.17
N SER A 144 7.00 -1.85 -4.56
CA SER A 144 6.36 -1.80 -5.87
C SER A 144 6.14 -0.34 -6.28
N GLU A 145 6.56 -0.01 -7.50
CA GLU A 145 6.34 1.31 -8.11
C GLU A 145 4.85 1.55 -8.40
N ASP A 146 4.09 0.53 -8.78
CA ASP A 146 2.64 0.68 -8.98
C ASP A 146 1.89 0.93 -7.69
N THR A 147 2.30 0.28 -6.59
CA THR A 147 1.75 0.58 -5.26
C THR A 147 2.02 2.04 -4.87
N LEU A 148 3.21 2.57 -5.22
CA LEU A 148 3.54 3.98 -5.04
C LEU A 148 2.68 4.88 -5.93
N ALA A 149 2.48 4.53 -7.21
CA ALA A 149 1.64 5.28 -8.14
C ALA A 149 0.18 5.36 -7.66
N TRP A 150 -0.38 4.26 -7.18
CA TRP A 150 -1.72 4.23 -6.59
C TRP A 150 -1.81 5.06 -5.30
N ALA A 151 -0.80 5.00 -4.43
CA ALA A 151 -0.75 5.85 -3.24
C ALA A 151 -0.72 7.35 -3.58
N ASN A 152 0.08 7.74 -4.59
CA ASN A 152 0.13 9.13 -5.09
C ASN A 152 -1.20 9.57 -5.70
N LEU A 153 -1.88 8.70 -6.45
CA LEU A 153 -3.22 8.98 -6.95
C LEU A 153 -4.22 9.21 -5.80
N GLY A 154 -4.11 8.42 -4.73
CA GLY A 154 -4.88 8.61 -3.50
C GLY A 154 -4.70 10.02 -2.93
N VAL A 155 -3.45 10.50 -2.82
CA VAL A 155 -3.15 11.88 -2.37
C VAL A 155 -3.90 12.91 -3.23
N GLU A 156 -3.73 12.87 -4.55
CA GLU A 156 -4.33 13.89 -5.42
C GLU A 156 -5.86 13.89 -5.35
N HIS A 157 -6.48 12.70 -5.31
CA HIS A 157 -7.93 12.60 -5.11
C HIS A 157 -8.36 13.14 -3.74
N GLY A 158 -7.59 12.86 -2.67
CA GLY A 158 -7.90 13.38 -1.34
C GLY A 158 -7.76 14.90 -1.26
N LEU A 159 -6.73 15.49 -1.87
CA LEU A 159 -6.58 16.95 -1.92
C LEU A 159 -7.76 17.61 -2.67
N ALA A 160 -8.23 16.98 -3.75
CA ALA A 160 -9.42 17.43 -4.47
C ALA A 160 -10.70 17.30 -3.63
N ASP A 161 -10.83 16.21 -2.85
CA ASP A 161 -11.94 16.03 -1.91
C ASP A 161 -11.96 17.12 -0.83
N TYR A 162 -10.79 17.43 -0.23
CA TYR A 162 -10.63 18.52 0.72
C TYR A 162 -11.07 19.86 0.11
N GLU A 163 -10.56 20.19 -1.08
CA GLU A 163 -10.88 21.45 -1.74
C GLU A 163 -12.37 21.63 -1.96
N LYS A 164 -13.03 20.56 -2.40
CA LYS A 164 -14.47 20.56 -2.65
C LYS A 164 -15.29 20.62 -1.37
N ARG A 165 -14.91 19.90 -0.31
CA ARG A 165 -15.65 19.87 0.96
C ARG A 165 -15.49 21.16 1.74
N GLU A 166 -14.26 21.66 1.86
CA GLU A 166 -13.92 22.83 2.66
C GLU A 166 -14.05 24.15 1.90
N GLN A 167 -14.19 24.10 0.57
CA GLN A 167 -14.16 25.26 -0.33
C GLN A 167 -12.87 26.09 -0.16
N LYS A 168 -11.75 25.41 0.14
CA LYS A 168 -10.44 26.00 0.42
C LYS A 168 -9.36 25.29 -0.39
N LYS A 169 -8.40 26.05 -0.91
CA LYS A 169 -7.22 25.47 -1.55
C LYS A 169 -6.39 24.68 -0.52
N PRO A 170 -5.90 23.48 -0.87
CA PRO A 170 -4.89 22.78 -0.08
C PRO A 170 -3.65 23.64 0.16
N ALA A 171 -3.00 23.46 1.32
CA ALA A 171 -1.82 24.22 1.72
C ALA A 171 -0.83 23.33 2.46
N ASN A 172 0.39 23.81 2.68
CA ASN A 172 1.36 23.07 3.50
C ASN A 172 0.87 23.03 4.96
N GLY A 173 0.70 21.82 5.49
CA GLY A 173 0.32 21.55 6.87
C GLY A 173 1.44 20.88 7.68
N THR A 174 1.05 20.20 8.74
CA THR A 174 1.94 19.45 9.65
C THR A 174 1.65 17.95 9.66
N GLU A 175 0.60 17.47 9.00
CA GLU A 175 0.17 16.08 9.08
C GLU A 175 1.21 15.14 8.46
N ALA A 176 1.74 15.52 7.30
CA ALA A 176 2.79 14.73 6.66
C ALA A 176 4.04 14.60 7.55
N ASP A 177 4.38 15.65 8.31
CA ASP A 177 5.53 15.65 9.21
C ASP A 177 5.29 14.72 10.43
N ILE A 178 4.05 14.70 10.95
CA ILE A 178 3.63 13.80 12.03
C ILE A 178 3.70 12.34 11.57
N LEU A 179 3.14 12.03 10.40
CA LEU A 179 3.18 10.68 9.82
C LEU A 179 4.63 10.25 9.50
N GLU A 180 5.46 11.16 8.99
CA GLU A 180 6.88 10.87 8.76
C GLU A 180 7.62 10.59 10.07
N ALA A 181 7.34 11.34 11.14
CA ALA A 181 7.94 11.09 12.45
C ALA A 181 7.53 9.71 13.01
N GLN A 182 6.25 9.34 12.88
CA GLN A 182 5.76 8.01 13.26
C GLN A 182 6.44 6.90 12.45
N MET A 183 6.56 7.09 11.13
CA MET A 183 7.28 6.18 10.24
C MET A 183 8.74 6.01 10.65
N LYS A 184 9.46 7.11 10.92
CA LYS A 184 10.85 7.08 11.39
C LYS A 184 10.99 6.35 12.73
N LEU A 185 10.03 6.58 13.64
CA LEU A 185 10.02 5.91 14.93
C LEU A 185 9.82 4.40 14.77
N ALA A 186 8.86 3.96 13.96
CA ALA A 186 8.65 2.55 13.63
C ALA A 186 9.90 1.92 12.98
N ALA A 187 10.49 2.61 11.98
CA ALA A 187 11.72 2.19 11.31
C ALA A 187 12.94 2.09 12.25
N SER A 188 12.95 2.85 13.34
CA SER A 188 14.07 2.87 14.30
C SER A 188 14.10 1.63 15.21
N SER A 189 12.94 1.03 15.51
CA SER A 189 12.85 -0.07 16.47
C SER A 189 11.63 -0.96 16.25
N ALA A 190 11.85 -2.28 16.29
CA ALA A 190 10.78 -3.28 16.28
C ALA A 190 9.83 -3.15 17.49
N PHE A 191 10.30 -2.60 18.61
CA PHE A 191 9.48 -2.30 19.79
C PHE A 191 8.44 -1.20 19.50
N PHE A 192 8.83 -0.12 18.83
CA PHE A 192 7.88 0.95 18.46
C PHE A 192 6.92 0.51 17.36
N ALA A 193 7.38 -0.33 16.42
CA ALA A 193 6.51 -0.99 15.46
C ALA A 193 5.49 -1.92 16.15
N TRP A 194 5.90 -2.64 17.21
CA TRP A 194 5.00 -3.43 18.05
C TRP A 194 4.00 -2.56 18.84
N ILE A 195 4.44 -1.47 19.49
CA ILE A 195 3.51 -0.56 20.20
C ILE A 195 2.49 0.06 19.25
N GLY A 196 2.91 0.48 18.06
CA GLY A 196 1.98 0.99 17.04
C GLY A 196 0.92 -0.04 16.63
N ARG A 197 1.30 -1.33 16.54
CA ARG A 197 0.40 -2.46 16.31
C ARG A 197 -0.58 -2.71 17.47
N THR A 198 -0.09 -2.65 18.71
CA THR A 198 -0.81 -3.10 19.91
C THR A 198 -1.71 -2.04 20.53
N PHE A 199 -1.37 -0.75 20.40
CA PHE A 199 -2.05 0.33 21.14
C PHE A 199 -2.64 1.45 20.26
N GLY A 200 -2.72 1.26 18.93
CA GLY A 200 -3.63 2.05 18.08
C GLY A 200 -3.01 3.08 17.13
N THR A 201 -1.88 2.79 16.49
CA THR A 201 -1.45 3.54 15.28
C THR A 201 -1.48 2.69 14.01
N ALA A 202 -1.49 1.36 14.13
CA ALA A 202 -2.05 0.48 13.13
C ALA A 202 -3.50 0.24 13.56
N TYR A 203 -4.44 0.53 12.68
CA TYR A 203 -5.83 0.10 12.78
C TYR A 203 -5.86 -1.45 12.67
N THR A 204 -5.40 -2.12 13.72
CA THR A 204 -5.36 -3.59 13.80
C THR A 204 -6.78 -4.05 14.13
N ARG A 205 -7.68 -4.06 13.14
CA ARG A 205 -8.95 -4.75 13.29
C ARG A 205 -8.63 -6.25 13.31
N THR A 206 -8.73 -6.81 14.52
CA THR A 206 -8.64 -8.23 14.83
C THR A 206 -9.51 -9.04 13.88
N GLY A 207 -8.96 -10.16 13.40
CA GLY A 207 -9.45 -10.91 12.26
C GLY A 207 -10.95 -11.16 12.30
N ASN A 208 -11.65 -10.53 11.35
CA ASN A 208 -12.84 -11.15 10.79
C ASN A 208 -12.32 -12.29 9.90
N GLU A 209 -12.87 -13.49 10.06
CA GLU A 209 -12.53 -14.64 9.18
C GLU A 209 -12.83 -14.33 7.70
N ASN A 210 -13.70 -13.34 7.45
CA ASN A 210 -14.12 -12.92 6.14
C ASN A 210 -13.72 -11.47 5.83
N CYS A 211 -13.04 -11.28 4.69
CA CYS A 211 -12.84 -9.97 4.09
C CYS A 211 -14.21 -9.41 3.66
N ALA A 212 -14.62 -8.29 4.25
CA ALA A 212 -15.92 -7.66 3.98
C ALA A 212 -15.98 -6.94 2.62
N VAL A 213 -14.85 -6.89 1.90
CA VAL A 213 -14.76 -6.37 0.53
C VAL A 213 -14.89 -7.54 -0.43
N VAL A 214 -15.72 -7.40 -1.46
CA VAL A 214 -15.89 -8.42 -2.49
C VAL A 214 -14.58 -8.52 -3.28
N GLU A 215 -13.94 -9.69 -3.27
CA GLU A 215 -12.73 -9.88 -4.07
C GLU A 215 -13.05 -9.76 -5.57
N PRO A 216 -12.38 -8.85 -6.29
CA PRO A 216 -12.57 -8.73 -7.73
C PRO A 216 -12.12 -9.99 -8.47
N GLN A 217 -13.00 -10.50 -9.33
CA GLN A 217 -12.68 -11.52 -10.32
C GLN A 217 -12.23 -10.79 -11.60
N ILE A 218 -10.99 -11.03 -12.04
CA ILE A 218 -10.36 -10.44 -13.23
C ILE A 218 -9.75 -11.56 -14.06
#